data_AF-A0AAI9FRU7-F1
#
_entry.id   AF-A0AAI9FRU7-F1
#
_cell.length_a   1.000
_cell.length_b   1.000
_cell.length_c   1.000
_cell.angle_alpha   90.00
_cell.angle_beta   90.00
_cell.angle_gamma   90.00
#
_symmetry.space_group_name_H-M   'P 1'
#
loop_
_entity.id
_entity.type
_entity.pdbx_description
1 polymer ?
#
loop_
_entity_poly.entity_id
_entity_poly.type
_entity_poly.pdbx_seq_one_letter_code
_entity_poly.pdbx_strand_id
1 'polypeptide(L)' 'MLAMPVHLRRARARYEIQDLAARYGWQREVERDLLRLGVPSLKYLSQEQLDQVLVRLKGLEDCLQNICDPPDGPPAR' A
#
# COMPACT_ATOMS: atom_id res chain seq x y z
N MET A 1 -5.43 -24.45 13.14
CA MET A 1 -5.41 -23.47 12.03
C MET A 1 -4.32 -23.87 11.06
N LEU A 2 -4.66 -24.27 9.82
CA LEU A 2 -3.67 -24.58 8.79
C LEU A 2 -3.02 -23.26 8.32
N ALA A 3 -1.68 -23.19 8.37
CA ALA A 3 -0.96 -22.02 7.88
C ALA A 3 -1.19 -21.84 6.37
N MET A 4 -1.56 -20.62 5.95
CA MET A 4 -1.78 -20.30 4.55
C MET A 4 -0.49 -20.53 3.73
N PRO A 5 -0.55 -21.35 2.66
CA PRO A 5 0.56 -21.54 1.73
C PRO A 5 1.13 -20.21 1.23
N VAL A 6 2.47 -20.15 1.08
CA VAL A 6 3.20 -18.93 0.68
C VAL A 6 2.68 -18.33 -0.62
N HIS A 7 2.32 -19.17 -1.61
CA HIS A 7 1.80 -18.69 -2.89
C HIS A 7 0.42 -18.01 -2.75
N LEU A 8 -0.43 -18.47 -1.83
CA LEU A 8 -1.72 -17.83 -1.53
C LEU A 8 -1.52 -16.50 -0.80
N ARG A 9 -0.55 -16.41 0.12
CA ARG A 9 -0.16 -15.14 0.75
C ARG A 9 0.31 -14.11 -0.27
N ARG A 10 1.15 -14.52 -1.22
CA ARG A 10 1.61 -13.65 -2.32
C ARG A 10 0.48 -13.24 -3.26
N ALA A 11 -0.44 -14.14 -3.58
CA ALA A 11 -1.60 -13.82 -4.40
C ALA A 11 -2.50 -12.79 -3.71
N ARG A 12 -2.77 -12.98 -2.41
CA ARG A 12 -3.55 -12.05 -1.60
C ARG A 12 -2.90 -10.67 -1.51
N ALA A 13 -1.60 -10.60 -1.19
CA ALA A 13 -0.92 -9.31 -1.09
C ALA A 13 -0.95 -8.52 -2.42
N ARG A 14 -0.75 -9.22 -3.55
CA ARG A 14 -0.88 -8.59 -4.88
C ARG A 14 -2.29 -8.07 -5.15
N TYR A 15 -3.31 -8.85 -4.78
CA TYR A 15 -4.70 -8.43 -4.91
C TYR A 15 -4.98 -7.19 -4.05
N GLU A 16 -4.60 -7.19 -2.77
CA GLU A 16 -4.81 -6.04 -1.87
C GLU A 16 -4.11 -4.77 -2.38
N ILE A 17 -2.89 -4.89 -2.92
CA ILE A 17 -2.17 -3.75 -3.52
C ILE A 17 -2.94 -3.19 -4.72
N GLN A 18 -3.37 -4.06 -5.64
CA GLN A 18 -4.09 -3.64 -6.85
C GLN A 18 -5.43 -2.99 -6.51
N ASP A 19 -6.13 -3.55 -5.55
CA ASP A 19 -7.43 -3.09 -5.09
C ASP A 19 -7.31 -1.73 -4.38
N LEU A 20 -6.37 -1.54 -3.44
CA LEU A 20 -6.10 -0.23 -2.84
C LEU A 20 -5.71 0.81 -3.89
N ALA A 21 -4.83 0.44 -4.82
CA ALA A 21 -4.41 1.34 -5.88
C ALA A 21 -5.56 1.72 -6.83
N ALA A 22 -6.51 0.82 -7.08
CA ALA A 22 -7.70 1.10 -7.88
C ALA A 22 -8.68 2.01 -7.12
N ARG A 23 -8.95 1.73 -5.84
CA ARG A 23 -9.87 2.53 -5.01
C ARG A 23 -9.43 3.98 -4.85
N TYR A 24 -8.14 4.22 -4.64
CA TYR A 24 -7.58 5.55 -4.36
C TYR A 24 -6.88 6.21 -5.56
N GLY A 25 -6.84 5.56 -6.72
CA GLY A 25 -6.15 6.08 -7.91
C GLY A 25 -4.62 6.10 -7.78
N TRP A 26 -4.04 5.28 -6.90
CA TRP A 26 -2.62 5.24 -6.58
C TRP A 26 -1.78 4.36 -7.50
N GLN A 27 -2.21 4.14 -8.74
CA GLN A 27 -1.45 3.34 -9.72
C GLN A 27 -0.03 3.89 -9.91
N ARG A 28 0.13 5.22 -9.97
CA ARG A 28 1.45 5.88 -10.07
C ARG A 28 2.34 5.64 -8.86
N GLU A 29 1.78 5.52 -7.67
CA GLU A 29 2.54 5.22 -6.45
C GLU A 29 3.09 3.80 -6.48
N VAL A 30 2.26 2.84 -6.93
CA VAL A 30 2.68 1.46 -7.15
C VAL A 30 3.76 1.38 -8.23
N GLU A 31 3.58 2.05 -9.37
CA GLU A 31 4.59 2.12 -10.43
C GLU A 31 5.90 2.73 -9.95
N ARG A 32 5.85 3.77 -9.10
CA ARG A 32 7.05 4.36 -8.50
C ARG A 32 7.78 3.39 -7.59
N ASP A 33 7.07 2.61 -6.79
CA ASP A 33 7.69 1.60 -5.93
C ASP A 33 8.27 0.44 -6.74
N LEU A 34 7.58 0.01 -7.82
CA LEU A 34 8.12 -0.97 -8.77
C LEU A 34 9.42 -0.48 -9.41
N LEU A 35 9.48 0.78 -9.84
CA LEU A 35 10.68 1.42 -10.37
C LEU A 35 11.82 1.47 -9.35
N ARG A 36 11.54 1.85 -8.09
CA ARG A 36 12.54 1.87 -7.01
C ARG A 36 13.11 0.48 -6.72
N LEU A 37 12.27 -0.55 -6.80
CA LEU A 37 12.66 -1.94 -6.59
C LEU A 37 13.27 -2.59 -7.86
N GLY A 38 13.33 -1.86 -8.98
CA GLY A 38 13.92 -2.33 -10.23
C GLY A 38 13.15 -3.48 -10.88
N VAL A 39 11.85 -3.63 -10.59
CA VAL A 39 11.02 -4.72 -11.12
C VAL A 39 9.90 -4.19 -12.03
N PRO A 40 9.53 -4.93 -13.08
CA PRO A 40 8.51 -4.45 -14.02
C PRO A 40 7.07 -4.74 -13.56
N SER A 41 6.87 -5.53 -12.49
CA SER A 41 5.54 -5.94 -12.05
C SER A 41 5.56 -6.56 -10.65
N LEU A 42 4.45 -6.44 -9.92
CA LEU A 42 4.22 -7.04 -8.60
C LEU A 42 4.46 -8.56 -8.57
N LYS A 43 4.38 -9.26 -9.71
CA LYS A 43 4.65 -10.71 -9.78
C LYS A 43 6.10 -11.08 -9.48
N TYR A 44 7.03 -10.15 -9.67
CA TYR A 44 8.46 -10.35 -9.44
C TYR A 44 8.87 -10.03 -8.00
N LEU A 45 7.99 -9.41 -7.22
CA LEU A 45 8.27 -9.07 -5.83
C LEU A 45 8.27 -10.32 -4.94
N SER A 46 9.22 -10.38 -4.00
CA SER A 46 9.22 -11.33 -2.89
C SER A 46 8.01 -11.07 -1.97
N GLN A 47 7.70 -12.01 -1.09
CA GLN A 47 6.64 -11.79 -0.09
C GLN A 47 6.95 -10.56 0.77
N GLU A 48 8.19 -10.41 1.22
CA GLU A 48 8.61 -9.26 2.04
C GLU A 48 8.46 -7.93 1.30
N GLN A 49 8.80 -7.88 0.01
CA GLN A 49 8.63 -6.67 -0.79
C GLN A 49 7.14 -6.34 -1.03
N LEU A 50 6.30 -7.37 -1.23
CA LEU A 50 4.85 -7.16 -1.31
C LEU A 50 4.29 -6.62 0.01
N ASP A 51 4.74 -7.16 1.14
CA ASP A 51 4.33 -6.67 2.46
C ASP A 51 4.79 -5.22 2.71
N GLN A 52 6.00 -4.84 2.27
CA GLN A 52 6.47 -3.46 2.35
C GLN A 52 5.60 -2.48 1.55
N VAL A 53 5.27 -2.82 0.30
CA VAL A 53 4.38 -1.99 -0.54
C VAL A 53 2.99 -1.89 0.09
N LEU A 54 2.47 -3.01 0.60
CA LEU A 54 1.15 -3.05 1.23
C LEU A 54 1.09 -2.21 2.52
N VAL A 55 2.10 -2.30 3.39
CA VAL A 55 2.21 -1.48 4.61
C VAL A 55 2.25 0.01 4.25
N ARG A 56 3.01 0.37 3.21
CA ARG A 56 3.08 1.76 2.74
C ARG A 56 1.73 2.29 2.24
N LEU A 57 1.03 1.52 1.41
CA LEU A 57 -0.29 1.92 0.90
C LEU A 57 -1.34 2.00 2.02
N LYS A 58 -1.32 1.07 2.98
CA LYS A 58 -2.19 1.13 4.16
C LYS A 58 -1.88 2.33 5.05
N GLY A 59 -0.61 2.71 5.18
CA GLY A 59 -0.24 3.94 5.88
C GLY A 59 -0.80 5.20 5.20
N LEU A 60 -0.77 5.26 3.86
CA LEU A 60 -1.42 6.34 3.12
C LEU A 60 -2.94 6.34 3.29
N GLU A 61 -3.56 5.16 3.28
CA GLU A 61 -5.01 4.99 3.53
C GLU A 61 -5.37 5.51 4.92
N ASP A 62 -4.61 5.12 5.93
CA ASP A 62 -4.79 5.57 7.31
C ASP A 62 -4.65 7.09 7.43
N CYS A 63 -3.62 7.70 6.82
CA CYS A 63 -3.47 9.16 6.80
C CYS A 63 -4.63 9.89 6.12
N LEU A 64 -5.24 9.30 5.07
CA LEU A 64 -6.41 9.86 4.40
C LEU A 64 -7.68 9.69 5.23
N GLN A 65 -7.86 8.55 5.89
CA GLN A 65 -9.05 8.26 6.70
C GLN A 65 -9.03 9.01 8.03
N ASN A 66 -7.87 9.11 8.66
CA ASN A 66 -7.65 9.87 9.88
C ASN A 66 -7.23 11.32 9.58
N ILE A 67 -7.85 11.95 8.56
CA ILE A 67 -7.59 13.33 8.08
C ILE A 67 -6.93 14.10 9.21
N CYS A 68 -5.63 14.38 9.05
CA CYS A 68 -4.91 15.22 9.98
C CYS A 68 -5.75 16.48 10.17
N ASP A 69 -6.38 16.63 11.32
CA ASP A 69 -6.95 17.91 11.71
C ASP A 69 -5.82 18.93 11.48
N PRO A 70 -6.02 19.96 10.65
CA PRO A 70 -5.04 21.03 10.59
C PRO A 70 -4.84 21.48 12.04
N PRO A 71 -3.58 21.60 12.54
CA PRO A 71 -3.37 22.05 13.90
C PRO A 71 -4.14 23.36 14.03
N ASP A 72 -5.14 23.36 14.90
CA ASP A 72 -6.07 24.47 15.14
C ASP A 72 -5.31 25.78 14.95
N GLY A 73 -5.69 26.53 13.91
CA GLY A 73 -5.24 27.90 13.78
C GLY A 73 -5.50 28.60 15.12
N PRO A 74 -4.57 29.45 15.61
CA PRO A 74 -4.70 30.05 16.93
C PRO A 74 -6.08 30.68 17.07
N PRO A 75 -6.76 30.55 18.23
CA PRO A 75 -8.11 31.03 18.41
C PRO A 75 -8.17 32.49 17.96
N ALA A 76 -8.97 32.75 16.94
CA ALA A 76 -9.21 34.12 16.51
C ALA A 76 -10.08 34.79 17.59
N ARG A 77 -9.40 35.56 18.44
CA ARG A 77 -9.86 36.46 19.53
C ARG A 77 -9.94 35.86 20.92
#